data_AF-A0A7K8CKA2-F1
#
_entry.id   AF-A0A7K8CKA2-F1
#
_cell.length_a   1.000
_cell.length_b   1.000
_cell.length_c   1.000
_cell.angle_alpha   90.00
_cell.angle_beta   90.00
_cell.angle_gamma   90.00
#
_symmetry.space_group_name_H-M   'P 1'
#
loop_
_entity.id
_entity.type
_entity.pdbx_description
1 polymer ?
#
loop_
_entity_poly.entity_id
_entity_poly.type
_entity_poly.pdbx_seq_one_letter_code
_entity_poly.pdbx_strand_id
1 'polypeptide(L)'
;DISKIVKHSNKKFVKIDKPPVCQKLLQEGKKYRLICEPEAEITPEEIEFVDGSVLKLKSYFEVYLEKPDDFTMSLVEQDSDETVWKAKLRERDWIHYDQNKNEQRRSAASVKRRKPALSILEEEGLHPKKQKTGSPADGTEAKSLTDQQLLVIAKLLDRRWREIAIECLQMEMKDIEDIRAMEEEVIMQKFLVLRKWRDREQGNGTAEALQRSLGEKATYEILQALQGITSL
;
A
#
# COMPACT_ATOMS: atom_id res chain seq x y z
N ASP A 1 -4.96 -7.31 -24.32
CA ASP A 1 -3.55 -7.09 -24.71
C ASP A 1 -2.84 -6.42 -23.56
N ILE A 2 -2.03 -7.19 -22.84
CA ILE A 2 -1.32 -6.77 -21.62
C ILE A 2 -0.44 -5.54 -21.91
N SER A 3 0.12 -5.45 -23.12
CA SER A 3 1.02 -4.36 -23.50
C SER A 3 0.33 -2.99 -23.50
N LYS A 4 -0.98 -2.94 -23.80
CA LYS A 4 -1.77 -1.72 -23.75
C LYS A 4 -2.10 -1.33 -22.31
N ILE A 5 -2.41 -2.30 -21.45
CA ILE A 5 -2.73 -2.09 -20.03
C ILE A 5 -1.49 -1.54 -19.30
N VAL A 6 -0.32 -2.14 -19.55
CA VAL A 6 0.95 -1.68 -18.96
C VAL A 6 1.30 -0.26 -19.40
N LYS A 7 1.09 0.09 -20.68
CA LYS A 7 1.40 1.42 -21.23
C LYS A 7 0.59 2.56 -20.62
N HIS A 8 -0.64 2.30 -20.19
CA HIS A 8 -1.55 3.33 -19.67
C HIS A 8 -1.63 3.34 -18.14
N SER A 9 -0.89 2.48 -17.46
CA SER A 9 -0.90 2.37 -16.01
C SER A 9 0.25 3.16 -15.39
N ASN A 10 -0.03 3.83 -14.26
CA ASN A 10 0.97 4.52 -13.46
C ASN A 10 1.77 3.58 -12.55
N LYS A 11 1.50 2.27 -12.60
CA LYS A 11 2.19 1.24 -11.81
C LYS A 11 3.46 0.76 -12.52
N LYS A 12 4.45 0.30 -11.75
CA LYS A 12 5.65 -0.35 -12.29
C LYS A 12 5.34 -1.82 -12.57
N PHE A 13 5.78 -2.32 -13.73
CA PHE A 13 5.59 -3.71 -14.13
C PHE A 13 6.93 -4.35 -14.49
N VAL A 14 7.08 -5.62 -14.11
CA VAL A 14 8.18 -6.47 -14.54
C VAL A 14 7.58 -7.64 -15.29
N LYS A 15 8.01 -7.84 -16.54
CA LYS A 15 7.59 -9.01 -17.32
C LYS A 15 8.59 -10.14 -17.09
N ILE A 16 8.09 -11.30 -16.67
CA ILE A 16 8.89 -12.51 -16.51
C ILE A 16 8.30 -13.57 -17.42
N ASP A 17 9.05 -13.95 -18.45
CA ASP A 17 8.69 -15.08 -19.30
C ASP A 17 9.28 -16.36 -18.70
N LYS A 18 8.48 -17.44 -18.65
CA LYS A 18 8.97 -18.76 -18.25
C LYS A 18 10.13 -19.17 -19.20
N PRO A 19 11.33 -19.46 -18.69
CA PRO A 19 12.48 -19.79 -19.54
C PRO A 19 12.18 -21.02 -20.42
N PRO A 20 12.65 -21.06 -21.68
CA PRO A 20 12.43 -22.20 -22.56
C PRO A 20 13.13 -23.48 -22.07
N VAL A 21 14.14 -23.36 -21.20
CA VAL A 21 14.93 -24.46 -20.63
C VAL A 21 14.36 -25.04 -19.33
N CYS A 22 13.09 -24.74 -19.00
CA CYS A 22 12.46 -25.33 -17.82
C CYS A 22 12.43 -26.86 -17.96
N GLN A 23 13.03 -27.56 -17.00
CA GLN A 23 13.18 -29.02 -17.04
C GLN A 23 11.85 -29.77 -17.12
N LYS A 24 10.76 -29.18 -16.59
CA LYS A 24 9.41 -29.73 -16.63
C LYS A 24 8.51 -28.88 -17.53
N LEU A 25 8.04 -29.50 -18.60
CA LEU A 25 7.07 -28.93 -19.54
C LEU A 25 5.70 -28.84 -18.87
N LEU A 26 4.93 -27.82 -19.25
CA LEU A 26 3.53 -27.74 -18.88
C LEU A 26 2.75 -28.76 -19.72
N GLN A 27 1.77 -29.40 -19.10
CA GLN A 27 0.94 -30.43 -19.71
C GLN A 27 -0.43 -29.83 -20.06
N GLU A 28 -0.95 -30.19 -21.24
CA GLU A 28 -2.30 -29.82 -21.64
C GLU A 28 -3.33 -30.47 -20.72
N GLY A 29 -4.39 -29.75 -20.38
CA GLY A 29 -5.44 -30.23 -19.46
C GLY A 29 -5.06 -30.17 -17.98
N LYS A 30 -3.83 -29.76 -17.64
CA LYS A 30 -3.39 -29.59 -16.25
C LYS A 30 -3.55 -28.15 -15.78
N LYS A 31 -3.98 -28.04 -14.53
CA LYS A 31 -4.09 -26.76 -13.81
C LYS A 31 -2.85 -26.51 -12.98
N TYR A 32 -2.45 -25.25 -12.96
CA TYR A 32 -1.29 -24.80 -12.23
C TYR A 32 -1.65 -23.60 -11.39
N ARG A 33 -1.07 -23.56 -10.19
CA ARG A 33 -1.14 -22.42 -9.27
C ARG A 33 0.24 -21.80 -9.13
N LEU A 34 0.27 -20.50 -8.93
CA LEU A 34 1.49 -19.77 -8.65
C LEU A 34 1.53 -19.47 -7.15
N ILE A 35 2.63 -19.82 -6.49
CA ILE A 35 2.86 -19.59 -5.07
C ILE A 35 3.96 -18.55 -4.93
N CYS A 36 3.77 -17.60 -4.02
CA CYS A 36 4.72 -16.53 -3.73
C CYS A 36 5.08 -16.54 -2.23
N GLU A 37 6.39 -16.43 -1.93
CA GLU A 37 6.93 -16.30 -0.57
C GLU A 37 7.82 -15.05 -0.51
N PRO A 38 7.44 -13.97 0.20
CA PRO A 38 6.21 -13.82 1.01
C PRO A 38 4.92 -13.80 0.18
N GLU A 39 3.80 -14.07 0.85
CA GLU A 39 2.47 -14.15 0.23
C GLU A 39 2.12 -12.87 -0.55
N ALA A 40 1.59 -13.05 -1.75
CA ALA A 40 1.25 -11.98 -2.68
C ALA A 40 -0.16 -12.20 -3.23
N GLU A 41 -0.79 -11.10 -3.67
CA GLU A 41 -2.06 -11.20 -4.39
C GLU A 41 -1.77 -11.66 -5.82
N ILE A 42 -2.35 -12.81 -6.19
CA ILE A 42 -2.12 -13.46 -7.47
C ILE A 42 -3.45 -13.59 -8.19
N THR A 43 -3.50 -13.15 -9.45
CA THR A 43 -4.68 -13.27 -10.28
C THR A 43 -4.32 -13.83 -11.65
N PRO A 44 -5.01 -14.88 -12.13
CA PRO A 44 -5.97 -15.73 -11.41
C PRO A 44 -5.29 -16.66 -10.40
N GLU A 45 -6.05 -17.29 -9.51
CA GLU A 45 -5.52 -18.25 -8.51
C GLU A 45 -4.96 -19.52 -9.18
N GLU A 46 -5.61 -19.99 -10.23
CA GLU A 46 -5.22 -21.16 -11.03
C GLU A 46 -5.38 -20.89 -12.53
N ILE A 47 -4.53 -21.52 -13.34
CA ILE A 47 -4.57 -21.47 -14.81
C ILE A 47 -4.42 -22.87 -15.38
N GLU A 48 -5.29 -23.20 -16.33
CA GLU A 48 -5.06 -24.29 -17.27
C GLU A 48 -4.30 -23.75 -18.50
N PHE A 49 -3.13 -24.33 -18.78
CA PHE A 49 -2.35 -23.95 -19.96
C PHE A 49 -2.80 -24.80 -21.15
N VAL A 50 -3.17 -24.12 -22.24
CA VAL A 50 -3.60 -24.75 -23.50
C VAL A 50 -2.56 -24.45 -24.57
N ASP A 51 -2.38 -25.37 -25.52
CA ASP A 51 -1.41 -25.18 -26.60
C ASP A 51 -1.70 -23.89 -27.40
N GLY A 52 -0.64 -23.09 -27.60
CA GLY A 52 -0.69 -21.74 -28.17
C GLY A 52 -0.86 -21.70 -29.69
N SER A 53 -1.24 -22.81 -30.31
CA SER A 53 -1.47 -22.95 -31.75
C SER A 53 -2.72 -22.19 -32.23
N VAL A 54 -3.57 -21.71 -31.32
CA VAL A 54 -4.73 -20.86 -31.61
C VAL A 54 -4.45 -19.45 -31.12
N LEU A 55 -4.84 -18.43 -31.89
CA LEU A 55 -4.65 -16.97 -31.75
C LEU A 55 -5.13 -16.32 -30.42
N LYS A 56 -5.22 -17.08 -29.33
CA LYS A 56 -5.61 -16.64 -27.98
C LYS A 56 -4.38 -16.06 -27.26
N LEU A 57 -4.59 -15.02 -26.45
CA LEU A 57 -3.55 -14.43 -25.61
C LEU A 57 -2.83 -15.51 -24.80
N LYS A 58 -1.51 -15.42 -24.67
CA LYS A 58 -0.72 -16.28 -23.78
C LYS A 58 -1.24 -16.14 -22.35
N SER A 59 -1.52 -17.26 -21.68
CA SER A 59 -1.89 -17.27 -20.26
C SER A 59 -0.78 -16.65 -19.41
N TYR A 60 -1.16 -15.85 -18.42
CA TYR A 60 -0.25 -15.14 -17.53
C TYR A 60 -0.87 -15.00 -16.14
N PHE A 61 -0.01 -14.88 -15.14
CA PHE A 61 -0.38 -14.48 -13.79
C PHE A 61 0.00 -13.02 -13.57
N GLU A 62 -0.86 -12.28 -12.89
CA GLU A 62 -0.56 -10.97 -12.32
C GLU A 62 -0.23 -11.18 -10.84
N VAL A 63 0.93 -10.70 -10.43
CA VAL A 63 1.38 -10.77 -9.03
C VAL A 63 1.54 -9.35 -8.52
N TYR A 64 0.74 -8.99 -7.53
CA TYR A 64 0.80 -7.67 -6.90
C TYR A 64 1.58 -7.74 -5.59
N LEU A 65 2.65 -6.94 -5.53
CA LEU A 65 3.55 -6.82 -4.40
C LEU A 65 3.58 -5.35 -3.97
N GLU A 66 3.29 -5.07 -2.71
CA GLU A 66 3.33 -3.69 -2.19
C GLU A 66 4.76 -3.15 -2.06
N LYS A 67 5.75 -4.03 -1.83
CA LYS A 67 7.17 -3.67 -1.73
C LYS A 67 8.02 -4.59 -2.61
N PRO A 68 9.10 -4.05 -3.21
CA PRO A 68 10.06 -4.82 -3.99
C PRO A 68 11.06 -5.57 -3.08
N ASP A 69 10.57 -6.29 -2.07
CA ASP A 69 11.41 -7.10 -1.19
C ASP A 69 11.87 -8.38 -1.92
N ASP A 70 12.81 -9.12 -1.34
CA ASP A 70 13.20 -10.44 -1.84
C ASP A 70 12.01 -11.40 -1.77
N PHE A 71 11.64 -12.02 -2.90
CA PHE A 71 10.55 -12.98 -2.94
C PHE A 71 10.86 -14.17 -3.85
N THR A 72 10.19 -15.29 -3.57
CA THR A 72 10.33 -16.53 -4.31
C THR A 72 8.98 -16.91 -4.92
N MET A 73 8.98 -17.19 -6.22
CA MET A 73 7.81 -17.67 -6.95
C MET A 73 7.99 -19.13 -7.32
N SER A 74 6.97 -19.94 -7.13
CA SER A 74 6.95 -21.34 -7.55
C SER A 74 5.66 -21.63 -8.32
N LEU A 75 5.79 -22.14 -9.54
CA LEU A 75 4.66 -22.66 -10.31
C LEU A 75 4.49 -24.14 -9.98
N VAL A 76 3.31 -24.50 -9.51
CA VAL A 76 3.01 -25.83 -8.97
C VAL A 76 1.82 -26.42 -9.72
N GLU A 77 1.95 -27.67 -10.14
CA GLU A 77 0.83 -28.43 -10.72
C GLU A 77 -0.15 -28.86 -9.62
N GLN A 78 -1.44 -28.65 -9.84
CA GLN A 78 -2.44 -28.70 -8.78
C GLN A 78 -2.71 -30.10 -8.23
N ASP A 79 -2.72 -31.14 -9.06
CA ASP A 79 -3.11 -32.49 -8.64
C ASP A 79 -1.98 -33.24 -7.91
N SER A 80 -0.74 -33.02 -8.34
CA SER A 80 0.46 -33.70 -7.84
C SER A 80 1.27 -32.87 -6.85
N ASP A 81 0.93 -31.59 -6.69
CA ASP A 81 1.70 -30.59 -5.95
C ASP A 81 3.16 -30.46 -6.42
N GLU A 82 3.43 -30.87 -7.66
CA GLU A 82 4.77 -30.86 -8.23
C GLU A 82 5.17 -29.44 -8.65
N THR A 83 6.31 -28.96 -8.12
CA THR A 83 6.90 -27.70 -8.60
C THR A 83 7.55 -27.90 -9.98
N VAL A 84 7.05 -27.17 -10.97
CA VAL A 84 7.51 -27.22 -12.37
C VAL A 84 8.39 -26.04 -12.76
N TRP A 85 8.37 -24.97 -11.97
CA TRP A 85 9.26 -23.83 -12.11
C TRP A 85 9.39 -23.09 -10.79
N LYS A 86 10.58 -22.59 -10.48
CA LYS A 86 10.84 -21.78 -9.30
C LYS A 86 11.84 -20.68 -9.63
N ALA A 87 11.60 -19.47 -9.16
CA ALA A 87 12.51 -18.34 -9.31
C ALA A 87 12.54 -17.51 -8.03
N LYS A 88 13.71 -16.94 -7.73
CA LYS A 88 13.89 -15.96 -6.66
C LYS A 88 14.18 -14.62 -7.31
N LEU A 89 13.38 -13.62 -6.95
CA LEU A 89 13.60 -12.22 -7.32
C LEU A 89 14.09 -11.47 -6.09
N ARG A 90 15.13 -10.68 -6.28
CA ARG A 90 15.74 -9.84 -5.26
C ARG A 90 15.33 -8.39 -5.46
N GLU A 91 15.45 -7.56 -4.44
CA GLU A 91 15.21 -6.10 -4.53
C GLU A 91 15.93 -5.43 -5.71
N ARG A 92 17.12 -5.93 -6.07
CA ARG A 92 17.91 -5.38 -7.20
C ARG A 92 17.39 -5.80 -8.57
N ASP A 93 16.61 -6.88 -8.66
CA ASP A 93 16.05 -7.39 -9.91
C ASP A 93 14.88 -6.51 -10.42
N TRP A 94 14.41 -5.58 -9.58
CA TRP A 94 13.38 -4.58 -9.90
C TRP A 94 13.92 -3.36 -10.65
N ILE A 95 15.24 -3.20 -10.72
CA ILE A 95 15.88 -1.96 -11.18
C ILE A 95 16.20 -2.06 -12.68
N HIS A 96 15.65 -1.08 -13.42
CA HIS A 96 15.87 -0.72 -14.82
C HIS A 96 14.89 -1.29 -15.85
N TYR A 97 13.67 -0.75 -15.85
CA TYR A 97 12.98 -0.41 -17.10
C TYR A 97 12.71 1.09 -17.14
N ASP A 98 13.77 1.84 -17.46
CA ASP A 98 13.68 3.25 -17.80
C ASP A 98 13.08 3.36 -19.22
N GLN A 99 11.77 3.17 -19.33
CA GLN A 99 11.00 3.34 -20.58
C GLN A 99 10.19 4.64 -20.61
N ASN A 100 10.73 5.70 -20.01
CA ASN A 100 10.36 7.08 -20.36
C ASN A 100 11.50 7.79 -21.12
N LYS A 101 12.04 7.12 -22.14
CA LYS A 101 12.68 7.84 -23.27
C LYS A 101 11.63 8.18 -24.33
N ASN A 102 10.61 8.92 -23.95
CA ASN A 102 9.75 9.69 -24.86
C ASN A 102 9.88 11.20 -24.64
N GLU A 103 10.90 11.66 -23.88
CA GLU A 103 11.44 13.02 -24.04
C GLU A 103 12.27 13.11 -25.33
N GLN A 104 11.60 12.89 -26.46
CA GLN A 104 12.14 13.20 -27.75
C GLN A 104 12.09 14.72 -27.93
N ARG A 105 13.18 15.37 -27.48
CA ARG A 105 13.82 16.54 -28.08
C ARG A 105 12.87 17.54 -28.75
N ARG A 106 12.48 18.58 -28.03
CA ARG A 106 12.29 19.90 -28.64
C ARG A 106 13.42 20.82 -28.19
N SER A 107 14.51 20.75 -28.94
CA SER A 107 15.45 21.84 -29.09
C SER A 107 14.72 23.07 -29.62
N ALA A 108 14.67 24.14 -28.84
CA ALA A 108 14.54 25.50 -29.36
C ALA A 108 15.40 26.42 -28.50
N ALA A 109 16.27 27.14 -29.18
CA ALA A 109 17.34 27.96 -28.66
C ALA A 109 16.85 29.13 -27.79
N SER A 110 17.69 29.45 -26.80
CA SER A 110 18.07 30.76 -26.30
C SER A 110 17.36 31.99 -26.89
N VAL A 111 16.95 32.94 -26.02
CA VAL A 111 17.43 34.35 -26.04
C VAL A 111 16.80 35.20 -24.92
N LYS A 112 17.70 35.75 -24.08
CA LYS A 112 17.74 37.07 -23.39
C LYS A 112 16.69 37.51 -22.34
N ARG A 113 17.22 37.60 -21.11
CA ARG A 113 17.42 38.82 -20.28
C ARG A 113 16.18 39.63 -19.82
N ARG A 114 15.98 39.76 -18.50
CA ARG A 114 16.52 40.85 -17.63
C ARG A 114 15.98 40.72 -16.18
N LYS A 115 16.88 40.78 -15.18
CA LYS A 115 16.63 41.33 -13.83
C LYS A 115 16.84 42.85 -13.87
N PRO A 116 16.33 43.68 -12.92
CA PRO A 116 17.06 44.01 -11.66
C PRO A 116 16.13 44.21 -10.42
N ALA A 117 16.52 43.80 -9.19
CA ALA A 117 17.22 44.51 -8.08
C ALA A 117 16.24 45.25 -7.11
N LEU A 118 16.08 44.81 -5.84
CA LEU A 118 16.87 45.06 -4.60
C LEU A 118 16.60 46.42 -3.90
N SER A 119 16.04 46.37 -2.69
CA SER A 119 16.44 47.14 -1.47
C SER A 119 15.48 46.80 -0.30
N ILE A 120 15.90 46.05 0.74
CA ILE A 120 16.47 46.52 2.03
C ILE A 120 15.45 47.31 2.88
N LEU A 121 15.13 46.81 4.09
CA LEU A 121 15.46 47.46 5.39
C LEU A 121 14.76 46.75 6.59
N GLU A 122 15.56 46.30 7.57
CA GLU A 122 15.22 45.87 8.95
C GLU A 122 14.72 47.09 9.77
N GLU A 123 13.97 47.06 10.88
CA GLU A 123 14.23 46.46 12.18
C GLU A 123 13.17 46.98 13.20
N GLU A 124 12.87 46.16 14.22
CA GLU A 124 12.43 46.48 15.61
C GLU A 124 11.10 47.15 15.99
N GLY A 125 10.51 46.65 17.09
CA GLY A 125 9.55 47.39 17.91
C GLY A 125 8.53 46.61 18.76
N LEU A 126 9.00 45.95 19.83
CA LEU A 126 8.44 45.95 21.21
C LEU A 126 6.94 45.68 21.50
N HIS A 127 6.72 44.72 22.41
CA HIS A 127 5.46 44.44 23.15
C HIS A 127 5.01 45.59 24.07
N PRO A 128 3.73 45.63 24.51
CA PRO A 128 3.46 45.27 25.92
C PRO A 128 2.08 44.63 26.25
N LYS A 129 2.15 43.55 27.04
CA LYS A 129 1.39 43.10 28.24
C LYS A 129 -0.03 43.65 28.61
N LYS A 130 -0.83 42.70 29.16
CA LYS A 130 -2.04 42.74 30.07
C LYS A 130 -3.38 42.50 29.34
N GLN A 131 -4.37 41.76 29.84
CA GLN A 131 -4.67 41.25 31.19
C GLN A 131 -5.67 40.06 31.12
N LYS A 132 -5.58 39.21 32.15
CA LYS A 132 -6.36 38.02 32.51
C LYS A 132 -7.81 38.37 32.88
N THR A 133 -8.80 37.53 32.51
CA THR A 133 -9.89 36.97 33.37
C THR A 133 -10.97 36.30 32.50
N GLY A 134 -11.40 35.09 32.89
CA GLY A 134 -12.69 34.52 32.52
C GLY A 134 -12.60 33.19 31.75
N SER A 135 -12.54 32.07 32.49
CA SER A 135 -13.08 30.80 31.97
C SER A 135 -14.61 30.93 31.91
N PRO A 136 -15.28 30.28 30.96
CA PRO A 136 -15.62 28.89 31.19
C PRO A 136 -15.18 27.99 30.04
N ALA A 137 -15.09 26.70 30.36
CA ALA A 137 -14.85 25.59 29.46
C ALA A 137 -15.49 25.79 28.08
N ASP A 138 -14.64 25.84 27.06
CA ASP A 138 -14.98 25.32 25.74
C ASP A 138 -13.89 24.33 25.40
N GLY A 139 -13.92 23.21 26.14
CA GLY A 139 -13.19 22.03 25.74
C GLY A 139 -13.84 21.60 24.43
N THR A 140 -13.14 21.80 23.32
CA THR A 140 -13.42 21.06 22.11
C THR A 140 -13.20 19.59 22.47
N GLU A 141 -14.23 18.93 23.01
CA GLU A 141 -14.21 17.50 23.26
C GLU A 141 -14.06 16.85 21.89
N ALA A 142 -12.83 16.51 21.54
CA ALA A 142 -12.53 15.79 20.33
C ALA A 142 -13.32 14.48 20.41
N LYS A 143 -14.31 14.34 19.52
CA LYS A 143 -15.24 13.23 19.56
C LYS A 143 -14.49 11.93 19.27
N SER A 144 -14.70 10.93 20.12
CA SER A 144 -14.17 9.59 19.88
C SER A 144 -14.72 9.03 18.56
N LEU A 145 -13.88 8.28 17.84
CA LEU A 145 -14.20 7.68 16.55
C LEU A 145 -15.36 6.69 16.68
N THR A 146 -16.39 6.88 15.86
CA THR A 146 -17.53 5.96 15.75
C THR A 146 -17.13 4.65 15.08
N ASP A 147 -17.90 3.58 15.29
CA ASP A 147 -17.66 2.29 14.63
C ASP A 147 -17.65 2.41 13.09
N GLN A 148 -18.52 3.25 12.53
CA GLN A 148 -18.55 3.50 11.09
C GLN A 148 -17.27 4.18 10.58
N GLN A 149 -16.74 5.15 11.33
CA GLN A 149 -15.47 5.79 10.98
C GLN A 149 -14.31 4.81 11.09
N LEU A 150 -14.25 3.99 12.15
CA LEU A 150 -13.23 2.95 12.29
C LEU A 150 -13.30 1.93 11.16
N LEU A 151 -14.49 1.57 10.70
CA LEU A 151 -14.66 0.66 9.57
C LEU A 151 -14.16 1.27 8.25
N VAL A 152 -14.38 2.58 8.04
CA VAL A 152 -13.80 3.29 6.89
C VAL A 152 -12.28 3.24 6.95
N ILE A 153 -11.68 3.52 8.10
CA ILE A 153 -10.22 3.44 8.28
C ILE A 153 -9.71 2.00 8.13
N ALA A 154 -10.44 1.00 8.61
CA ALA A 154 -10.10 -0.42 8.46
C ALA A 154 -9.96 -0.84 7.00
N LYS A 155 -10.82 -0.32 6.11
CA LYS A 155 -10.74 -0.57 4.66
C LYS A 155 -9.50 0.06 4.01
N LEU A 156 -8.95 1.11 4.62
CA LEU A 156 -7.78 1.83 4.12
C LEU A 156 -6.45 1.30 4.69
N LEU A 157 -6.49 0.55 5.79
CA LEU A 157 -5.32 -0.16 6.30
C LEU A 157 -4.89 -1.21 5.28
N ASP A 158 -3.60 -1.22 4.95
CA ASP A 158 -2.99 -2.15 4.00
C ASP A 158 -2.74 -3.54 4.63
N ARG A 159 -2.00 -4.43 3.95
CA ARG A 159 -1.71 -5.77 4.49
C ARG A 159 -0.74 -5.77 5.69
N ARG A 160 -0.11 -4.62 5.98
CA ARG A 160 0.76 -4.41 7.16
C ARG A 160 -0.05 -4.00 8.39
N TRP A 161 -1.37 -4.05 8.34
CA TRP A 161 -2.22 -3.74 9.49
C TRP A 161 -1.82 -4.46 10.78
N ARG A 162 -1.25 -5.68 10.70
CA ARG A 162 -0.71 -6.41 11.86
C ARG A 162 0.58 -5.78 12.41
N GLU A 163 1.50 -5.37 11.54
CA GLU A 163 2.70 -4.60 11.95
C GLU A 163 2.28 -3.27 12.58
N ILE A 164 1.33 -2.56 11.96
CA ILE A 164 0.75 -1.32 12.49
C ILE A 164 0.06 -1.57 13.83
N ALA A 165 -0.69 -2.66 13.98
CA ALA A 165 -1.35 -3.00 15.23
C ALA A 165 -0.34 -3.13 16.38
N ILE A 166 0.77 -3.82 16.14
CA ILE A 166 1.80 -4.03 17.16
C ILE A 166 2.60 -2.73 17.41
N GLU A 167 3.13 -2.13 16.36
CA GLU A 167 4.11 -1.05 16.48
C GLU A 167 3.48 0.32 16.76
N CYS A 168 2.29 0.59 16.19
CA CYS A 168 1.63 1.89 16.28
C CYS A 168 0.49 1.88 17.29
N LEU A 169 -0.32 0.81 17.31
CA LEU A 169 -1.51 0.71 18.17
C LEU A 169 -1.25 -0.06 19.47
N GLN A 170 -0.02 -0.52 19.70
CA GLN A 170 0.43 -1.20 20.92
C GLN A 170 -0.45 -2.42 21.26
N MET A 171 -0.89 -3.13 20.23
CA MET A 171 -1.65 -4.36 20.35
C MET A 171 -0.73 -5.52 20.70
N GLU A 172 -1.19 -6.39 21.61
CA GLU A 172 -0.46 -7.61 21.92
C GLU A 172 -0.61 -8.61 20.77
N MET A 173 0.44 -9.38 20.49
CA MET A 173 0.39 -10.43 19.46
C MET A 173 -0.72 -11.45 19.75
N LYS A 174 -0.95 -11.77 21.04
CA LYS A 174 -2.04 -12.63 21.47
C LYS A 174 -3.40 -12.08 21.05
N ASP A 175 -3.64 -10.78 21.22
CA ASP A 175 -4.89 -10.14 20.85
C ASP A 175 -5.15 -10.23 19.34
N ILE A 176 -4.10 -10.10 18.53
CA ILE A 176 -4.19 -10.19 17.07
C ILE A 176 -4.54 -11.62 16.65
N GLU A 177 -3.89 -12.62 17.25
CA GLU A 177 -4.20 -14.03 16.95
C GLU A 177 -5.59 -14.44 17.42
N ASP A 178 -6.04 -13.97 18.59
CA ASP A 178 -7.41 -14.22 19.08
C ASP A 178 -8.46 -13.60 18.13
N ILE A 179 -8.22 -12.38 17.62
CA ILE A 179 -9.08 -11.73 16.62
C ILE A 179 -9.11 -12.54 15.32
N ARG A 180 -7.96 -13.04 14.84
CA ARG A 180 -7.87 -13.85 13.62
C ARG A 180 -8.53 -15.21 13.75
N ALA A 181 -8.51 -15.80 14.94
CA ALA A 181 -9.17 -17.06 15.20
C ALA A 181 -10.70 -16.90 15.29
N MET A 182 -11.18 -15.72 15.68
CA MET A 182 -12.61 -15.44 15.85
C MET A 182 -13.28 -14.93 14.57
N GLU A 183 -12.56 -14.20 13.72
CA GLU A 183 -13.09 -13.51 12.55
C GLU A 183 -12.31 -13.89 11.29
N GLU A 184 -13.00 -14.32 10.24
CA GLU A 184 -12.38 -14.72 8.97
C GLU A 184 -12.18 -13.52 8.03
N GLU A 185 -13.08 -12.53 8.09
CA GLU A 185 -13.07 -11.40 7.17
C GLU A 185 -12.02 -10.36 7.60
N VAL A 186 -11.05 -10.10 6.72
CA VAL A 186 -9.84 -9.31 7.06
C VAL A 186 -10.17 -7.85 7.39
N ILE A 187 -11.21 -7.27 6.77
CA ILE A 187 -11.62 -5.89 7.06
C ILE A 187 -12.21 -5.82 8.48
N MET A 188 -12.95 -6.84 8.91
CA MET A 188 -13.50 -6.99 10.25
C MET A 188 -12.41 -7.25 11.27
N GLN A 189 -11.38 -8.05 10.95
CA GLN A 189 -10.20 -8.18 11.81
C GLN A 189 -9.51 -6.82 12.04
N LYS A 190 -9.28 -6.05 10.97
CA LYS A 190 -8.70 -4.68 11.04
C LYS A 190 -9.58 -3.75 11.87
N PHE A 191 -10.89 -3.79 11.67
CA PHE A 191 -11.86 -3.02 12.43
C PHE A 191 -11.83 -3.38 13.91
N LEU A 192 -11.79 -4.68 14.26
CA LEU A 192 -11.75 -5.14 15.65
C LEU A 192 -10.46 -4.69 16.36
N VAL A 193 -9.32 -4.67 15.66
CA VAL A 193 -8.10 -4.09 16.20
C VAL A 193 -8.24 -2.60 16.46
N LEU A 194 -8.75 -1.83 15.50
CA LEU A 194 -8.97 -0.40 15.66
C LEU A 194 -9.97 -0.09 16.79
N ARG A 195 -11.01 -0.91 16.92
CA ARG A 195 -11.99 -0.82 18.00
C ARG A 195 -11.34 -1.08 19.36
N LYS A 196 -10.55 -2.15 19.47
CA LYS A 196 -9.84 -2.50 20.70
C LYS A 196 -8.80 -1.44 21.08
N TRP A 197 -8.13 -0.84 20.10
CA TRP A 197 -7.29 0.34 20.32
C TRP A 197 -8.12 1.50 20.88
N ARG A 198 -9.22 1.91 20.22
CA ARG A 198 -10.07 3.02 20.68
C ARG A 198 -10.59 2.80 22.10
N ASP A 199 -11.06 1.58 22.41
CA ASP A 199 -11.64 1.25 23.70
C ASP A 199 -10.58 1.29 24.82
N ARG A 200 -9.29 1.02 24.49
CA ARG A 200 -8.15 1.17 25.40
C ARG A 200 -7.83 2.63 25.72
N GLU A 201 -8.10 3.56 24.81
CA GLU A 201 -7.86 5.00 24.99
C GLU A 201 -8.87 5.68 25.94
N GLN A 202 -9.85 4.95 26.49
CA GLN A 202 -10.77 5.41 27.54
C GLN A 202 -11.45 6.77 27.26
N GLY A 203 -11.86 7.00 26.01
CA GLY A 203 -12.48 8.25 25.55
C GLY A 203 -11.57 9.16 24.73
N ASN A 204 -10.25 8.90 24.71
CA ASN A 204 -9.28 9.63 23.86
C ASN A 204 -9.04 8.97 22.50
N GLY A 205 -9.86 7.99 22.10
CA GLY A 205 -9.76 7.34 20.80
C GLY A 205 -10.31 8.23 19.69
N THR A 206 -9.71 9.40 19.49
CA THR A 206 -10.09 10.43 18.52
C THR A 206 -9.32 10.28 17.20
N ALA A 207 -9.71 11.03 16.17
CA ALA A 207 -9.00 11.03 14.89
C ALA A 207 -7.55 11.49 15.03
N GLU A 208 -7.29 12.50 15.87
CA GLU A 208 -5.94 13.04 16.11
C GLU A 208 -5.08 12.06 16.91
N ALA A 209 -5.68 11.35 17.86
CA ALA A 209 -5.00 10.29 18.60
C ALA A 209 -4.58 9.16 17.67
N LEU A 210 -5.49 8.70 16.80
CA LEU A 210 -5.18 7.66 15.82
C LEU A 210 -4.09 8.11 14.85
N GLN A 211 -4.18 9.35 14.34
CA GLN A 211 -3.17 9.92 13.45
C GLN A 211 -1.79 9.95 14.12
N ARG A 212 -1.72 10.35 15.39
CA ARG A 212 -0.47 10.39 16.16
C ARG A 212 0.10 9.00 16.38
N SER A 213 -0.74 8.01 16.69
CA SER A 213 -0.31 6.63 16.87
C SER A 213 0.24 6.02 15.59
N LEU A 214 -0.43 6.25 14.45
CA LEU A 214 0.02 5.76 13.15
C LEU A 214 1.30 6.45 12.66
N GLY A 215 1.49 7.73 12.98
CA GLY A 215 2.70 8.48 12.65
C GLY A 215 3.05 8.43 11.16
N GLU A 216 4.33 8.20 10.85
CA GLU A 216 4.83 8.10 9.47
C GLU A 216 4.34 6.84 8.72
N LYS A 217 3.74 5.88 9.44
CA LYS A 217 3.19 4.66 8.82
C LYS A 217 1.77 4.86 8.28
N ALA A 218 1.14 6.00 8.54
CA ALA A 218 -0.16 6.32 7.97
C ALA A 218 -0.04 6.59 6.47
N THR A 219 -0.82 5.89 5.65
CA THR A 219 -0.94 6.20 4.23
C THR A 219 -1.65 7.52 4.02
N TYR A 220 -1.46 8.13 2.85
CA TYR A 220 -2.09 9.41 2.50
C TYR A 220 -3.62 9.33 2.61
N GLU A 221 -4.20 8.21 2.19
CA GLU A 221 -5.63 7.95 2.23
C GLU A 221 -6.17 7.91 3.66
N ILE A 222 -5.42 7.28 4.60
CA ILE A 222 -5.78 7.26 6.02
C ILE A 222 -5.69 8.67 6.61
N LEU A 223 -4.63 9.41 6.29
CA LEU A 223 -4.47 10.80 6.76
C LEU A 223 -5.60 11.70 6.27
N GLN A 224 -5.99 11.57 5.00
CA GLN A 224 -7.09 12.33 4.43
C GLN A 224 -8.43 11.98 5.09
N ALA A 225 -8.68 10.69 5.33
CA ALA A 225 -9.89 10.23 6.01
C ALA A 225 -9.97 10.75 7.46
N LEU A 226 -8.86 10.73 8.21
CA LEU A 226 -8.79 11.25 9.58
C LEU A 226 -8.95 12.78 9.63
N GLN A 227 -8.31 13.52 8.73
CA GLN A 227 -8.48 14.99 8.64
C GLN A 227 -9.92 15.39 8.29
N GLY A 228 -10.58 14.63 7.43
CA GLY A 228 -11.99 14.84 7.10
C GLY A 228 -12.92 14.63 8.30
N ILE A 229 -12.53 13.82 9.28
CA ILE A 229 -13.27 13.59 10.52
C ILE A 229 -13.03 14.70 11.54
N THR A 230 -11.80 15.20 11.67
CA THR A 230 -11.44 16.32 12.57
C THR A 230 -12.05 17.65 12.14
N SER A 231 -12.38 17.82 10.86
CA SER A 231 -12.90 19.09 10.30
C SER A 231 -14.43 19.26 10.42
N LEU A 232 -15.13 18.32 11.10
CA LEU A 232 -16.60 18.26 11.26
C LEU A 232 -17.02 18.51 12.71
#